data_AF-A0A1Q3D9H4-F1
#
_entry.id   AF-A0A1Q3D9H4-F1
#
_cell.length_a   1.000
_cell.length_b   1.000
_cell.length_c   1.000
_cell.angle_alpha   90.00
_cell.angle_beta   90.00
_cell.angle_gamma   90.00
#
_symmetry.space_group_name_H-M   'P 1'
#
loop_
_entity.id
_entity.type
_entity.pdbx_description
1 polymer ?
#
loop_
_entity_poly.entity_id
_entity_poly.type
_entity_poly.pdbx_seq_one_letter_code
_entity_poly.pdbx_strand_id
1 'polypeptide(L)'
;MAVAFRNEANMSAIYQCQFVGYRDTLYAKKGLQFYRECNIYGRVDFICGSATVVFQNCNLYARLLNETIKFTAQKQKSSSSGYVIQNCSLTVAPGDGPVNEEEDKAYLGQPWSNYSKVMVIESLLDTLIDPQGWTKMADNEQVDKLIYREYRIRGPGLNTSGRVNWPGYKVIHDALEAKPFTVSEFLTGDLWLPNTGMPYYSGFTTESSAPKVCIMHGFTHMIHCQQKKN
;
A
#
# COMPACT_ATOMS: atom_id res chain seq x y z
N MET A 1 21.19 -6.62 0.27
CA MET A 1 19.99 -5.87 0.69
C MET A 1 20.39 -4.42 0.88
N ALA A 2 19.71 -3.47 0.23
CA ALA A 2 20.03 -2.04 0.32
C ALA A 2 18.76 -1.28 0.73
N VAL A 3 18.44 -1.35 2.04
CA VAL A 3 17.25 -0.71 2.60
C VAL A 3 17.49 0.79 2.76
N ALA A 4 16.62 1.62 2.20
CA ALA A 4 16.66 3.07 2.41
C ALA A 4 16.05 3.45 3.76
N PHE A 5 14.94 2.80 4.14
CA PHE A 5 14.29 3.03 5.43
C PHE A 5 13.74 1.74 6.03
N ARG A 6 14.04 1.52 7.31
CA ARG A 6 13.55 0.39 8.10
C ARG A 6 12.72 0.92 9.26
N ASN A 7 11.43 0.62 9.26
CA ASN A 7 10.54 1.03 10.34
C ASN A 7 10.10 -0.17 11.17
N GLU A 8 10.33 -0.08 12.48
CA GLU A 8 9.89 -1.06 13.47
C GLU A 8 9.16 -0.45 14.68
N ALA A 9 8.83 0.84 14.60
CA ALA A 9 8.07 1.55 15.60
C ALA A 9 6.58 1.22 15.48
N ASN A 10 5.89 1.20 16.63
CA ASN A 10 4.45 1.01 16.71
C ASN A 10 3.74 2.36 16.74
N MET A 11 2.58 2.45 16.08
CA MET A 11 1.81 3.71 15.93
C MET A 11 2.69 4.83 15.34
N SER A 12 3.44 4.49 14.29
CA SER A 12 4.30 5.44 13.57
C SER A 12 3.58 6.02 12.36
N ALA A 13 3.69 7.32 12.16
CA ALA A 13 3.11 8.02 11.03
C ALA A 13 4.20 8.79 10.27
N ILE A 14 4.21 8.66 8.95
CA ILE A 14 5.19 9.26 8.04
C ILE A 14 4.41 10.10 7.02
N TYR A 15 4.77 11.38 6.89
CA TYR A 15 4.08 12.33 6.03
C TYR A 15 5.05 12.97 5.03
N GLN A 16 4.66 13.04 3.74
CA GLN A 16 5.39 13.80 2.71
C GLN A 16 6.89 13.47 2.62
N CYS A 17 7.22 12.19 2.79
CA CYS A 17 8.58 11.70 2.69
C CYS A 17 8.84 11.01 1.35
N GLN A 18 10.12 10.99 0.96
CA GLN A 18 10.59 10.26 -0.20
C GLN A 18 11.54 9.14 0.22
N PHE A 19 11.29 7.93 -0.29
CA PHE A 19 12.14 6.76 -0.08
C PHE A 19 12.65 6.29 -1.43
N VAL A 20 13.97 6.33 -1.64
CA VAL A 20 14.58 6.01 -2.95
C VAL A 20 15.49 4.80 -2.83
N GLY A 21 15.25 3.80 -3.66
CA GLY A 21 16.06 2.60 -3.71
C GLY A 21 15.75 1.77 -4.96
N TYR A 22 16.10 0.48 -4.90
CA TYR A 22 15.82 -0.50 -5.96
C TYR A 22 15.25 -1.79 -5.37
N ARG A 23 16.00 -2.46 -4.49
CA ARG A 23 15.52 -3.67 -3.80
C ARG A 23 15.37 -3.39 -2.32
N ASP A 24 14.25 -3.83 -1.74
CA ASP A 24 13.94 -3.65 -0.31
C ASP A 24 13.96 -2.18 0.17
N THR A 25 13.56 -1.22 -0.68
CA THR A 25 13.66 0.23 -0.39
C THR A 25 13.05 0.58 0.98
N LEU A 26 11.82 0.17 1.21
CA LEU A 26 11.08 0.38 2.45
C LEU A 26 10.82 -0.96 3.15
N TYR A 27 11.54 -1.17 4.26
CA TYR A 27 11.32 -2.32 5.13
C TYR A 27 10.36 -1.95 6.26
N ALA A 28 9.06 -2.13 6.01
CA ALA A 28 7.97 -2.04 6.99
C ALA A 28 8.00 -3.28 7.92
N LYS A 29 8.97 -3.31 8.84
CA LYS A 29 9.35 -4.52 9.57
C LYS A 29 8.25 -5.02 10.51
N LYS A 30 7.70 -4.16 11.38
CA LYS A 30 6.67 -4.54 12.39
C LYS A 30 5.95 -3.31 12.95
N GLY A 31 4.86 -3.54 13.67
CA GLY A 31 4.07 -2.48 14.33
C GLY A 31 2.96 -1.94 13.43
N LEU A 32 2.11 -1.09 14.02
CA LEU A 32 1.12 -0.28 13.31
C LEU A 32 1.83 0.91 12.65
N GLN A 33 1.69 1.06 11.34
CA GLN A 33 2.36 2.13 10.59
C GLN A 33 1.38 2.81 9.63
N PHE A 34 1.55 4.11 9.42
CA PHE A 34 0.77 4.90 8.46
C PHE A 34 1.69 5.77 7.62
N TYR A 35 1.57 5.69 6.30
CA TYR A 35 2.35 6.52 5.37
C TYR A 35 1.37 7.34 4.54
N ARG A 36 1.56 8.66 4.51
CA ARG A 36 0.64 9.59 3.86
C ARG A 36 1.39 10.51 2.91
N GLU A 37 0.93 10.61 1.67
CA GLU A 37 1.52 11.52 0.67
C GLU A 37 3.02 11.29 0.45
N CYS A 38 3.48 10.05 0.61
CA CYS A 38 4.87 9.67 0.41
C CYS A 38 5.14 9.23 -1.03
N ASN A 39 6.37 9.43 -1.49
CA ASN A 39 6.86 8.88 -2.75
C ASN A 39 7.84 7.73 -2.47
N ILE A 40 7.56 6.53 -2.95
CA ILE A 40 8.38 5.34 -2.70
C ILE A 40 8.86 4.77 -4.03
N TYR A 41 10.17 4.74 -4.24
CA TYR A 41 10.79 4.30 -5.49
C TYR A 41 11.48 2.95 -5.31
N GLY A 42 11.28 2.04 -6.25
CA GLY A 42 12.03 0.79 -6.27
C GLY A 42 11.65 -0.13 -7.41
N ARG A 43 12.12 -1.37 -7.32
CA ARG A 43 11.98 -2.42 -8.33
C ARG A 43 11.60 -3.74 -7.70
N VAL A 44 12.50 -4.35 -6.92
CA VAL A 44 12.29 -5.70 -6.37
C VAL A 44 11.86 -5.61 -4.93
N ASP A 45 10.65 -6.09 -4.64
CA ASP A 45 10.12 -6.22 -3.28
C ASP A 45 10.26 -4.92 -2.48
N PHE A 46 10.09 -3.77 -3.15
CA PHE A 46 10.60 -2.51 -2.61
C PHE A 46 9.77 -1.97 -1.44
N ILE A 47 8.62 -2.57 -1.17
CA ILE A 47 7.91 -2.50 0.11
C ILE A 47 7.84 -3.91 0.70
N CYS A 48 8.63 -4.21 1.72
CA CYS A 48 8.74 -5.55 2.29
C CYS A 48 8.64 -5.56 3.82
N GLY A 49 8.40 -6.75 4.39
CA GLY A 49 8.30 -6.94 5.85
C GLY A 49 6.97 -7.48 6.36
N SER A 50 6.63 -7.12 7.60
CA SER A 50 5.56 -7.78 8.38
C SER A 50 4.73 -6.83 9.26
N ALA A 51 4.78 -5.52 8.99
CA ALA A 51 3.94 -4.54 9.68
C ALA A 51 2.43 -4.71 9.37
N THR A 52 1.60 -4.11 10.21
CA THR A 52 0.23 -3.74 9.84
C THR A 52 0.29 -2.29 9.38
N VAL A 53 0.15 -2.04 8.08
CA VAL A 53 0.43 -0.73 7.50
C VAL A 53 -0.61 -0.31 6.47
N VAL A 54 -0.97 0.98 6.51
CA VAL A 54 -1.71 1.64 5.43
C VAL A 54 -0.80 2.69 4.76
N PHE A 55 -0.69 2.61 3.44
CA PHE A 55 -0.19 3.67 2.58
C PHE A 55 -1.41 4.40 2.02
N GLN A 56 -1.51 5.71 2.25
CA GLN A 56 -2.65 6.50 1.81
C GLN A 56 -2.22 7.72 0.99
N ASN A 57 -2.79 7.88 -0.21
CA ASN A 57 -2.42 8.96 -1.14
C ASN A 57 -0.91 9.00 -1.45
N CYS A 58 -0.23 7.84 -1.44
CA CYS A 58 1.18 7.74 -1.79
C CYS A 58 1.36 7.50 -3.29
N ASN A 59 2.53 7.86 -3.82
CA ASN A 59 2.96 7.41 -5.13
C ASN A 59 4.01 6.30 -4.96
N LEU A 60 3.73 5.15 -5.56
CA LEU A 60 4.64 4.02 -5.63
C LEU A 60 5.20 3.99 -7.06
N TYR A 61 6.51 4.22 -7.16
CA TYR A 61 7.20 4.43 -8.43
C TYR A 61 8.10 3.24 -8.75
N ALA A 62 7.73 2.51 -9.80
CA ALA A 62 8.53 1.44 -10.36
C ALA A 62 9.71 2.00 -11.14
N ARG A 63 10.92 1.52 -10.86
CA ARG A 63 12.13 1.88 -11.61
C ARG A 63 12.45 0.82 -12.65
N LEU A 64 12.60 1.20 -13.91
CA LEU A 64 12.88 0.30 -15.05
C LEU A 64 14.39 0.00 -15.14
N LEU A 65 14.76 -1.28 -15.34
CA LEU A 65 16.15 -1.75 -15.60
C LEU A 65 16.15 -3.25 -15.95
N ASN A 66 15.25 -3.68 -16.84
CA ASN A 66 15.25 -5.02 -17.43
C ASN A 66 15.20 -6.16 -16.38
N GLU A 67 14.49 -5.94 -15.28
CA GLU A 67 14.24 -6.95 -14.25
C GLU A 67 12.81 -6.79 -13.74
N THR A 68 12.13 -7.91 -13.49
CA THR A 68 10.74 -7.93 -13.04
C THR A 68 10.54 -7.15 -11.73
N ILE A 69 9.63 -6.19 -11.78
CA ILE A 69 9.24 -5.32 -10.67
C ILE A 69 8.18 -6.01 -9.80
N LYS A 70 8.34 -5.90 -8.48
CA LYS A 70 7.33 -6.30 -7.48
C LYS A 70 7.19 -5.16 -6.48
N PHE A 71 6.00 -4.58 -6.42
CA PHE A 71 5.73 -3.46 -5.52
C PHE A 71 5.80 -3.90 -4.05
N THR A 72 5.26 -5.08 -3.75
CA THR A 72 5.18 -5.57 -2.36
C THR A 72 5.70 -7.00 -2.20
N ALA A 73 6.32 -7.25 -1.04
CA ALA A 73 6.61 -8.58 -0.52
C ALA A 73 6.23 -8.65 0.96
N GLN A 74 4.97 -9.00 1.23
CA GLN A 74 4.45 -9.10 2.58
C GLN A 74 4.74 -10.49 3.17
N LYS A 75 5.23 -10.49 4.41
CA LYS A 75 5.51 -11.68 5.22
C LYS A 75 4.66 -11.63 6.48
N GLN A 76 3.50 -12.27 6.48
CA GLN A 76 2.63 -12.26 7.65
C GLN A 76 3.33 -12.89 8.87
N LYS A 77 3.31 -12.18 10.01
CA LYS A 77 3.79 -12.67 11.31
C LYS A 77 2.70 -12.77 12.38
N SER A 78 1.60 -12.04 12.19
CA SER A 78 0.38 -12.13 13.00
C SER A 78 -0.84 -12.07 12.08
N SER A 79 -1.98 -12.60 12.54
CA SER A 79 -3.24 -12.54 11.80
C SER A 79 -3.68 -11.12 11.45
N SER A 80 -3.25 -10.11 12.22
CA SER A 80 -3.52 -8.69 11.99
C SER A 80 -2.50 -8.01 11.06
N SER A 81 -1.32 -8.59 10.81
CA SER A 81 -0.32 -8.01 9.90
C SER A 81 -0.76 -8.11 8.44
N GLY A 82 -0.40 -7.10 7.65
CA GLY A 82 -0.91 -6.91 6.29
C GLY A 82 -0.70 -5.49 5.79
N TYR A 83 -0.75 -5.33 4.48
CA TYR A 83 -0.58 -4.05 3.81
C TYR A 83 -1.89 -3.60 3.19
N VAL A 84 -2.22 -2.33 3.37
CA VAL A 84 -3.28 -1.65 2.64
C VAL A 84 -2.65 -0.52 1.84
N ILE A 85 -2.90 -0.53 0.53
CA ILE A 85 -2.50 0.52 -0.40
C ILE A 85 -3.78 1.22 -0.82
N GLN A 86 -4.08 2.36 -0.20
CA GLN A 86 -5.34 3.07 -0.33
C GLN A 86 -5.16 4.39 -1.09
N ASN A 87 -5.91 4.56 -2.18
CA ASN A 87 -5.89 5.76 -3.02
C ASN A 87 -4.48 6.19 -3.43
N CYS A 88 -3.61 5.22 -3.71
CA CYS A 88 -2.25 5.44 -4.18
C CYS A 88 -2.18 5.39 -5.71
N SER A 89 -1.07 5.85 -6.28
CA SER A 89 -0.73 5.66 -7.69
C SER A 89 0.43 4.68 -7.82
N LEU A 90 0.27 3.61 -8.60
CA LEU A 90 1.33 2.65 -8.90
C LEU A 90 1.70 2.84 -10.37
N THR A 91 2.84 3.50 -10.61
CA THR A 91 3.24 4.03 -11.93
C THR A 91 4.74 3.87 -12.14
N VAL A 92 5.21 4.11 -13.36
CA VAL A 92 6.64 4.24 -13.65
C VAL A 92 7.22 5.48 -12.96
N ALA A 93 8.46 5.39 -12.49
CA ALA A 93 9.17 6.51 -11.90
C ALA A 93 9.35 7.65 -12.92
N PRO A 94 9.06 8.92 -12.54
CA PRO A 94 9.36 10.06 -13.38
C PRO A 94 10.85 10.09 -13.77
N GLY A 95 11.11 10.24 -15.07
CA GLY A 95 12.47 10.29 -15.62
C GLY A 95 13.03 8.94 -16.07
N ASP A 96 12.36 7.82 -15.81
CA ASP A 96 12.67 6.56 -16.48
C ASP A 96 12.14 6.57 -17.92
N GLY A 97 12.74 5.72 -18.78
CA GLY A 97 12.38 5.61 -20.19
C GLY A 97 11.00 5.00 -20.43
N PRO A 98 10.60 4.79 -21.71
CA PRO A 98 9.38 4.08 -22.02
C PRO A 98 9.44 2.64 -21.48
N VAL A 99 8.29 2.12 -21.07
CA VAL A 99 8.13 0.72 -20.67
C VAL A 99 8.43 -0.18 -21.86
N ASN A 100 9.34 -1.14 -21.69
CA ASN A 100 9.48 -2.25 -22.63
C ASN A 100 8.58 -3.40 -22.17
N GLU A 101 7.43 -3.61 -22.82
CA GLU A 101 6.45 -4.63 -22.39
C GLU A 101 7.01 -6.07 -22.37
N GLU A 102 8.07 -6.35 -23.13
CA GLU A 102 8.72 -7.67 -23.15
C GLU A 102 9.64 -7.89 -21.94
N GLU A 103 10.28 -6.83 -21.44
CA GLU A 103 11.34 -6.89 -20.42
C GLU A 103 10.88 -6.37 -19.04
N ASP A 104 10.06 -5.32 -19.02
CA ASP A 104 9.63 -4.60 -17.83
C ASP A 104 8.26 -5.10 -17.34
N LYS A 105 8.25 -6.33 -16.81
CA LYS A 105 7.06 -6.86 -16.15
C LYS A 105 6.95 -6.33 -14.73
N ALA A 106 5.78 -5.80 -14.34
CA ALA A 106 5.52 -5.42 -12.96
C ALA A 106 4.32 -6.14 -12.35
N TYR A 107 4.45 -6.51 -11.09
CA TYR A 107 3.39 -7.12 -10.29
C TYR A 107 3.13 -6.27 -9.03
N LEU A 108 1.88 -6.20 -8.61
CA LEU A 108 1.45 -5.62 -7.32
C LEU A 108 2.21 -6.23 -6.14
N GLY A 109 2.63 -7.49 -6.26
CA GLY A 109 3.56 -8.11 -5.35
C GLY A 109 3.68 -9.60 -5.49
N GLN A 110 4.39 -10.18 -4.51
CA GLN A 110 4.57 -11.61 -4.34
C GLN A 110 4.52 -12.01 -2.84
N PRO A 111 4.06 -13.23 -2.51
CA PRO A 111 3.92 -13.65 -1.12
C PRO A 111 5.27 -14.07 -0.51
N TRP A 112 5.77 -13.32 0.48
CA TRP A 112 6.94 -13.74 1.27
C TRP A 112 6.58 -14.67 2.44
N SER A 113 5.29 -14.94 2.62
CA SER A 113 4.79 -16.07 3.41
C SER A 113 3.47 -16.59 2.84
N ASN A 114 3.10 -17.82 3.21
CA ASN A 114 1.89 -18.49 2.71
C ASN A 114 0.59 -17.78 3.15
N TYR A 115 0.67 -16.93 4.18
CA TYR A 115 -0.45 -16.14 4.70
C TYR A 115 -0.30 -14.65 4.36
N SER A 116 0.46 -14.33 3.30
CA SER A 116 0.68 -12.95 2.86
C SER A 116 -0.64 -12.20 2.70
N LYS A 117 -0.68 -10.96 3.17
CA LYS A 117 -1.91 -10.14 3.19
C LYS A 117 -1.64 -8.76 2.58
N VAL A 118 -2.24 -8.48 1.43
CA VAL A 118 -2.11 -7.20 0.72
C VAL A 118 -3.44 -6.80 0.09
N MET A 119 -3.84 -5.55 0.31
CA MET A 119 -5.06 -4.96 -0.20
C MET A 119 -4.70 -3.73 -1.04
N VAL A 120 -5.23 -3.65 -2.25
CA VAL A 120 -5.13 -2.46 -3.11
C VAL A 120 -6.53 -1.88 -3.26
N ILE A 121 -6.73 -0.67 -2.76
CA ILE A 121 -8.04 -0.05 -2.56
C ILE A 121 -8.02 1.34 -3.19
N GLU A 122 -9.01 1.67 -4.03
CA GLU A 122 -9.20 3.00 -4.63
C GLU A 122 -7.98 3.55 -5.40
N SER A 123 -7.05 2.67 -5.76
CA SER A 123 -5.73 3.06 -6.28
C SER A 123 -5.70 3.04 -7.81
N LEU A 124 -4.85 3.90 -8.36
CA LEU A 124 -4.57 3.97 -9.79
C LEU A 124 -3.46 2.98 -10.15
N LEU A 125 -3.72 2.11 -11.11
CA LEU A 125 -2.72 1.22 -11.70
C LEU A 125 -2.42 1.66 -13.13
N ASP A 126 -1.13 1.81 -13.44
CA ASP A 126 -0.65 2.10 -14.79
C ASP A 126 -0.59 0.84 -15.67
N THR A 127 -0.36 1.01 -16.98
CA THR A 127 -0.29 -0.09 -17.95
C THR A 127 0.87 -1.06 -17.72
N LEU A 128 1.91 -0.64 -16.99
CA LEU A 128 3.06 -1.46 -16.62
C LEU A 128 2.68 -2.73 -15.80
N ILE A 129 1.57 -2.67 -15.05
CA ILE A 129 1.14 -3.80 -14.24
C ILE A 129 0.68 -4.94 -15.15
N ASP A 130 1.37 -6.08 -15.06
CA ASP A 130 1.03 -7.31 -15.79
C ASP A 130 -0.44 -7.68 -15.53
N PRO A 131 -1.21 -8.13 -16.55
CA PRO A 131 -2.61 -8.52 -16.38
C PRO A 131 -2.86 -9.52 -15.24
N GLN A 132 -1.90 -10.41 -14.96
CA GLN A 132 -1.96 -11.34 -13.83
C GLN A 132 -2.00 -10.62 -12.47
N GLY A 133 -1.43 -9.43 -12.38
CA GLY A 133 -1.39 -8.54 -11.22
C GLY A 133 -0.46 -9.01 -10.11
N TRP A 134 -0.38 -10.31 -9.85
CA TRP A 134 0.39 -10.92 -8.77
C TRP A 134 1.27 -12.05 -9.31
N THR A 135 2.42 -12.28 -8.69
CA THR A 135 3.31 -13.39 -9.04
C THR A 135 3.64 -14.25 -7.82
N LYS A 136 3.92 -15.53 -8.05
CA LYS A 136 4.44 -16.43 -7.03
C LYS A 136 5.88 -16.04 -6.68
N MET A 137 6.29 -16.34 -5.45
CA MET A 137 7.69 -16.30 -5.08
C MET A 137 8.34 -17.62 -5.51
N ALA A 138 9.57 -17.57 -6.03
CA ALA A 138 10.21 -18.73 -6.67
C ALA A 138 10.37 -19.95 -5.74
N ASP A 139 10.55 -19.73 -4.44
CA ASP A 139 10.69 -20.77 -3.42
C ASP A 139 9.39 -21.05 -2.65
N ASN A 140 8.28 -20.37 -2.99
CA ASN A 140 6.99 -20.53 -2.34
C ASN A 140 5.83 -20.36 -3.31
N GLU A 141 5.26 -21.49 -3.71
CA GLU A 141 4.12 -21.54 -4.61
C GLU A 141 2.75 -21.58 -3.90
N GLN A 142 2.72 -21.58 -2.56
CA GLN A 142 1.45 -21.65 -1.82
C GLN A 142 0.70 -20.32 -1.88
N VAL A 143 -0.45 -20.36 -2.55
CA VAL A 143 -1.30 -19.19 -2.83
C VAL A 143 -2.76 -19.39 -2.39
N ASP A 144 -3.03 -20.49 -1.69
CA ASP A 144 -4.35 -20.86 -1.19
C ASP A 144 -4.74 -20.10 0.09
N LYS A 145 -3.75 -19.77 0.94
CA LYS A 145 -3.97 -19.16 2.27
C LYS A 145 -3.68 -17.66 2.36
N LEU A 146 -3.12 -17.09 1.29
CA LEU A 146 -2.90 -15.64 1.23
C LEU A 146 -4.24 -14.90 1.14
N ILE A 147 -4.23 -13.61 1.44
CA ILE A 147 -5.40 -12.75 1.27
C ILE A 147 -4.95 -11.56 0.43
N TYR A 148 -5.16 -11.65 -0.88
CA TYR A 148 -4.95 -10.55 -1.82
C TYR A 148 -6.29 -10.02 -2.32
N ARG A 149 -6.50 -8.72 -2.19
CA ARG A 149 -7.76 -8.06 -2.54
C ARG A 149 -7.52 -6.81 -3.36
N GLU A 150 -8.36 -6.61 -4.36
CA GLU A 150 -8.45 -5.38 -5.15
C GLU A 150 -9.86 -4.82 -5.01
N TYR A 151 -10.00 -3.51 -4.73
CA TYR A 151 -11.29 -2.84 -4.58
C TYR A 151 -11.28 -1.46 -5.22
N ARG A 152 -12.26 -1.16 -6.09
CA ARG A 152 -12.39 0.12 -6.80
C ARG A 152 -11.08 0.60 -7.44
N ILE A 153 -10.37 -0.32 -8.07
CA ILE A 153 -9.17 -0.01 -8.84
C ILE A 153 -9.56 0.90 -10.01
N ARG A 154 -8.63 1.74 -10.45
CA ARG A 154 -8.81 2.70 -11.55
C ARG A 154 -7.53 2.83 -12.37
N GLY A 155 -7.61 3.53 -13.49
CA GLY A 155 -6.48 3.71 -14.41
C GLY A 155 -6.41 2.65 -15.51
N PRO A 156 -5.44 2.78 -16.43
CA PRO A 156 -5.36 1.92 -17.61
C PRO A 156 -4.95 0.46 -17.29
N GLY A 157 -4.28 0.21 -16.15
CA GLY A 157 -3.98 -1.12 -15.63
C GLY A 157 -5.13 -1.81 -14.90
N LEU A 158 -6.35 -1.25 -14.97
CA LEU A 158 -7.54 -1.76 -14.28
C LEU A 158 -7.97 -3.14 -14.77
N ASN A 159 -7.63 -3.57 -15.98
CA ASN A 159 -8.19 -4.81 -16.52
C ASN A 159 -7.84 -6.02 -15.62
N THR A 160 -8.83 -6.45 -14.82
CA THR A 160 -8.69 -7.57 -13.89
C THR A 160 -9.07 -8.90 -14.51
N SER A 161 -9.50 -8.95 -15.78
CA SER A 161 -9.94 -10.20 -16.42
C SER A 161 -8.82 -11.23 -16.56
N GLY A 162 -7.56 -10.77 -16.61
CA GLY A 162 -6.37 -11.61 -16.70
C GLY A 162 -5.73 -11.95 -15.35
N ARG A 163 -6.34 -11.56 -14.23
CA ARG A 163 -5.77 -11.76 -12.89
C ARG A 163 -5.61 -13.24 -12.57
N VAL A 164 -4.66 -13.53 -11.70
CA VAL A 164 -4.42 -14.88 -11.19
C VAL A 164 -5.69 -15.54 -10.65
N ASN A 165 -5.89 -16.83 -10.95
CA ASN A 165 -6.99 -17.63 -10.42
C ASN A 165 -6.59 -18.34 -9.11
N TRP A 166 -6.08 -17.59 -8.14
CA TRP A 166 -5.64 -18.16 -6.85
C TRP A 166 -6.79 -18.16 -5.84
N PRO A 167 -6.95 -19.21 -5.01
CA PRO A 167 -8.01 -19.23 -3.98
C PRO A 167 -7.89 -18.06 -2.98
N GLY A 168 -6.67 -17.62 -2.69
CA GLY A 168 -6.42 -16.48 -1.80
C GLY A 168 -6.63 -15.11 -2.44
N TYR A 169 -6.87 -15.02 -3.75
CA TYR A 169 -7.08 -13.77 -4.48
C TYR A 169 -8.57 -13.50 -4.73
N LYS A 170 -9.00 -12.24 -4.65
CA LYS A 170 -10.36 -11.84 -5.00
C LYS A 170 -10.46 -10.34 -5.33
N VAL A 171 -11.17 -10.00 -6.41
CA VAL A 171 -11.68 -8.63 -6.63
C VAL A 171 -12.93 -8.45 -5.77
N ILE A 172 -12.94 -7.43 -4.93
CA ILE A 172 -14.08 -7.09 -4.08
C ILE A 172 -14.99 -6.13 -4.86
N HIS A 173 -16.30 -6.36 -4.78
CA HIS A 173 -17.32 -5.45 -5.31
C HIS A 173 -18.20 -4.83 -4.21
N ASP A 174 -18.37 -5.52 -3.08
CA ASP A 174 -19.13 -5.02 -1.94
C ASP A 174 -18.25 -4.14 -1.03
N ALA A 175 -18.73 -2.93 -0.75
CA ALA A 175 -18.08 -2.01 0.19
C ALA A 175 -17.94 -2.60 1.60
N LEU A 176 -18.88 -3.43 2.04
CA LEU A 176 -18.85 -4.05 3.36
C LEU A 176 -17.69 -5.04 3.51
N GLU A 177 -17.31 -5.73 2.44
CA GLU A 177 -16.15 -6.64 2.44
C GLU A 177 -14.82 -5.87 2.44
N ALA A 178 -14.78 -4.68 1.83
CA ALA A 178 -13.59 -3.83 1.81
C ALA A 178 -13.44 -2.97 3.09
N LYS A 179 -14.53 -2.69 3.81
CA LYS A 179 -14.57 -1.80 4.99
C LYS A 179 -13.52 -2.16 6.08
N PRO A 180 -13.28 -3.44 6.44
CA PRO A 180 -12.28 -3.80 7.44
C PRO A 180 -10.85 -3.37 7.11
N PHE A 181 -10.58 -2.99 5.86
CA PHE A 181 -9.26 -2.55 5.39
C PHE A 181 -9.11 -1.02 5.34
N THR A 182 -10.09 -0.27 5.83
CA THR A 182 -9.98 1.19 6.00
C THR A 182 -9.06 1.56 7.16
N VAL A 183 -8.58 2.81 7.22
CA VAL A 183 -7.67 3.27 8.29
C VAL A 183 -8.27 3.11 9.69
N SER A 184 -9.56 3.43 9.86
CA SER A 184 -10.23 3.29 11.16
C SER A 184 -10.32 1.85 11.63
N GLU A 185 -10.57 0.90 10.74
CA GLU A 185 -10.77 -0.51 11.10
C GLU A 185 -9.44 -1.27 11.17
N PHE A 186 -8.60 -1.12 10.14
CA PHE A 186 -7.38 -1.90 9.99
C PHE A 186 -6.25 -1.48 10.94
N LEU A 187 -6.12 -0.16 11.18
CA LEU A 187 -5.08 0.40 12.06
C LEU A 187 -5.62 0.87 13.40
N THR A 188 -6.92 0.78 13.65
CA THR A 188 -7.58 1.55 14.73
C THR A 188 -7.17 3.04 14.67
N GLY A 189 -7.01 3.57 13.45
CA GLY A 189 -6.28 4.82 13.19
C GLY A 189 -6.86 6.03 13.92
N ASP A 190 -8.18 6.05 14.11
CA ASP A 190 -8.90 7.11 14.82
C ASP A 190 -8.48 7.28 16.28
N LEU A 191 -7.84 6.27 16.89
CA LEU A 191 -7.37 6.35 18.27
C LEU A 191 -6.03 7.08 18.43
N TRP A 192 -5.23 7.19 17.36
CA TRP A 192 -3.84 7.67 17.49
C TRP A 192 -3.39 8.64 16.40
N LEU A 193 -3.90 8.55 15.17
CA LEU A 193 -3.56 9.48 14.10
C LEU A 193 -3.97 10.94 14.37
N PRO A 194 -5.12 11.24 15.01
CA PRO A 194 -5.47 12.63 15.36
C PRO A 194 -4.39 13.36 16.17
N ASN A 195 -3.67 12.65 17.05
CA ASN A 195 -2.62 13.22 17.90
C ASN A 195 -1.35 13.57 17.11
N THR A 196 -1.21 13.09 15.87
CA THR A 196 -0.09 13.41 14.98
C THR A 196 -0.29 14.71 14.21
N GLY A 197 -1.54 15.20 14.14
CA GLY A 197 -1.94 16.34 13.31
C GLY A 197 -1.92 16.08 11.79
N MET A 198 -1.57 14.87 11.35
CA MET A 198 -1.50 14.52 9.94
C MET A 198 -2.89 14.35 9.31
N PRO A 199 -3.06 14.74 8.03
CA PRO A 199 -4.29 14.46 7.31
C PRO A 199 -4.44 12.96 7.06
N TYR A 200 -5.64 12.42 7.28
CA TYR A 200 -5.98 11.08 6.83
C TYR A 200 -7.48 10.94 6.54
N TYR A 201 -7.81 10.04 5.62
CA TYR A 201 -9.16 9.53 5.47
C TYR A 201 -9.35 8.33 6.38
N SER A 202 -10.39 8.38 7.20
CA SER A 202 -10.75 7.30 8.12
C SER A 202 -11.27 6.07 7.38
N GLY A 203 -12.19 6.31 6.44
CA GLY A 203 -12.86 5.30 5.61
C GLY A 203 -12.36 5.32 4.17
N PHE A 204 -13.26 4.99 3.23
CA PHE A 204 -13.05 5.14 1.79
C PHE A 204 -12.88 6.60 1.39
N THR A 205 -11.98 6.88 0.46
CA THR A 205 -11.68 8.24 0.00
C THR A 205 -12.80 8.82 -0.87
N THR A 206 -13.57 7.98 -1.56
CA THR A 206 -14.69 8.44 -2.40
C THR A 206 -15.97 8.74 -1.61
N GLU A 207 -16.09 8.24 -0.38
CA GLU A 207 -17.29 8.38 0.47
C GLU A 207 -17.03 9.22 1.73
N SER A 208 -15.77 9.54 2.03
CA SER A 208 -15.40 10.35 3.18
C SER A 208 -15.67 11.83 2.91
N SER A 209 -16.24 12.51 3.91
CA SER A 209 -16.06 13.96 4.07
C SER A 209 -14.56 14.28 4.13
N ALA A 210 -14.18 15.53 3.85
CA ALA A 210 -12.79 16.01 3.76
C ALA A 210 -11.83 15.38 4.81
N PRO A 211 -10.54 15.18 4.47
CA PRO A 211 -9.60 14.46 5.34
C PRO A 211 -9.60 15.04 6.75
N LYS A 212 -9.56 14.18 7.77
CA LYS A 212 -9.48 14.59 9.17
C LYS A 212 -8.12 15.24 9.40
N VAL A 213 -8.11 16.50 9.84
CA VAL A 213 -6.90 17.22 10.26
C VAL A 213 -7.15 17.76 11.66
N CYS A 214 -6.28 17.42 12.60
CA CYS A 214 -6.31 17.93 13.96
C CYS A 214 -5.19 18.96 14.11
N ILE A 215 -5.53 20.25 14.27
CA ILE A 215 -4.53 21.30 14.50
C ILE A 215 -4.32 21.41 16.01
N MET A 216 -3.12 21.08 16.49
CA MET A 216 -2.75 21.36 17.88
C MET A 216 -2.63 22.88 18.08
N HIS A 217 -3.64 23.48 18.71
CA HIS A 217 -3.52 24.83 19.26
C HIS A 217 -2.79 24.72 20.60
N GLY A 218 -1.83 25.62 20.83
CA GLY A 218 -0.85 25.52 21.91
C GLY A 218 -1.46 25.26 23.31
N PHE A 219 -0.77 24.41 24.07
CA PHE A 219 -0.85 24.24 25.52
C PHE A 219 -2.26 24.39 26.15
N THR A 220 -3.25 23.62 25.71
CA THR A 220 -4.36 23.22 26.58
C THR A 220 -4.99 21.95 26.05
N HIS A 221 -5.40 21.03 26.95
CA HIS A 221 -5.78 19.64 26.69
C HIS A 221 -7.11 19.45 25.91
N MET A 222 -7.45 20.34 24.96
CA MET A 222 -8.62 20.16 24.09
C MET A 222 -8.20 20.10 22.62
N ILE A 223 -8.16 18.87 22.09
CA ILE A 223 -7.98 18.60 20.66
C ILE A 223 -9.35 18.79 19.99
N HIS A 224 -9.47 19.81 19.15
CA HIS A 224 -10.65 20.01 18.32
C HIS A 224 -10.36 19.53 16.89
N CYS A 225 -10.79 18.30 16.56
CA CYS A 225 -10.71 17.81 15.18
C CYS A 225 -11.86 18.42 14.38
N GLN A 226 -11.54 19.29 13.44
CA GLN A 226 -12.50 19.89 12.52
C GLN A 226 -12.38 19.22 11.15
N GLN A 227 -13.52 18.93 10.52
CA GLN A 227 -13.53 18.58 9.10
C GLN A 227 -13.13 19.83 8.31
N LYS A 228 -12.11 19.73 7.47
CA LYS A 228 -11.68 20.85 6.62
C LYS A 228 -12.78 21.12 5.58
N LYS A 229 -13.64 22.12 5.81
CA LYS A 229 -14.57 22.62 4.78
C LYS A 229 -13.75 23.42 3.76
N ASN A 230 -13.95 23.13 2.47
CA ASN A 230 -13.42 23.92 1.36
C ASN A 230 -13.98 25.34 1.41
#